data_AF-A0A9W8HL91-F1
#
_entry.id   AF-A0A9W8HL91-F1
#
_cell.length_a   1.000
_cell.length_b   1.000
_cell.length_c   1.000
_cell.angle_alpha   90.00
_cell.angle_beta   90.00
_cell.angle_gamma   90.00
#
_symmetry.space_group_name_H-M   'P 1'
#
loop_
_entity.id
_entity.type
_entity.pdbx_description
1 polymer ?
#
loop_
_entity_poly.entity_id
_entity_poly.type
_entity_poly.pdbx_seq_one_letter_code
_entity_poly.pdbx_strand_id
1 'polypeptide(L)'
;MSRRLDGLVHRRYASAVAQGALLFTESTIHSHHEQGVLFMIRLVPALAKKPSNKPRENQRARDFVNPFLPYDDRLHVAQLGASHHLLLNKYCVVPYHLLITTAKFRQQGEPLDATDFAAVLDAINGLSTQQI
;
A
#
# COMPACT_ATOMS: atom_id res chain seq x y z
N MET A 1 -2.64 -25.12 3.38
CA MET A 1 -3.23 -24.80 2.06
C MET A 1 -2.89 -23.35 1.74
N SER A 2 -2.00 -23.07 0.78
CA SER A 2 -1.67 -21.69 0.41
C SER A 2 -2.89 -21.03 -0.25
N ARG A 3 -3.40 -19.94 0.36
CA ARG A 3 -4.50 -19.13 -0.19
C ARG A 3 -3.92 -18.29 -1.33
N ARG A 4 -4.40 -18.47 -2.57
CA ARG A 4 -4.05 -17.58 -3.69
C ARG A 4 -4.66 -16.18 -3.48
N LEU A 5 -3.82 -15.19 -3.22
CA LEU A 5 -4.19 -13.79 -3.05
C LEU A 5 -4.23 -13.02 -4.37
N ASP A 6 -3.52 -13.47 -5.41
CA ASP A 6 -3.41 -12.76 -6.70
C ASP A 6 -4.78 -12.35 -7.27
N GLY A 7 -5.70 -13.32 -7.37
CA GLY A 7 -7.04 -13.07 -7.90
C GLY A 7 -7.86 -12.12 -7.02
N LEU A 8 -7.61 -12.09 -5.70
CA LEU A 8 -8.26 -11.14 -4.80
C LEU A 8 -7.70 -9.73 -5.00
N VAL A 9 -6.38 -9.60 -5.10
CA VAL A 9 -5.70 -8.32 -5.34
C VAL A 9 -6.16 -7.71 -6.66
N HIS A 10 -6.14 -8.47 -7.75
CA HIS A 10 -6.56 -7.98 -9.08
C HIS A 10 -8.01 -7.51 -9.09
N ARG A 11 -8.95 -8.32 -8.56
CA ARG A 11 -10.37 -7.95 -8.50
C ARG A 11 -10.60 -6.73 -7.61
N ARG A 12 -9.96 -6.69 -6.45
CA ARG A 12 -10.09 -5.58 -5.50
C ARG A 12 -9.51 -4.30 -6.09
N TYR A 13 -8.37 -4.38 -6.78
CA TYR A 13 -7.74 -3.24 -7.45
C TYR A 13 -8.62 -2.67 -8.55
N ALA A 14 -9.08 -3.50 -9.48
CA ALA A 14 -9.95 -3.06 -10.57
C ALA A 14 -11.23 -2.40 -10.04
N SER A 15 -11.86 -3.01 -9.03
CA SER A 15 -13.05 -2.48 -8.38
C SER A 15 -12.80 -1.16 -7.64
N ALA A 16 -11.68 -1.06 -6.90
CA ALA A 16 -11.33 0.15 -6.15
C ALA A 16 -11.00 1.33 -7.06
N VAL A 17 -10.33 1.08 -8.21
CA VAL A 17 -10.10 2.09 -9.25
C VAL A 17 -11.43 2.55 -9.85
N ALA A 18 -12.30 1.62 -10.26
CA ALA A 18 -13.59 1.94 -10.86
C ALA A 18 -14.50 2.76 -9.93
N GLN A 19 -14.41 2.54 -8.62
CA GLN A 19 -15.17 3.25 -7.60
C GLN A 19 -14.50 4.56 -7.12
N GLY A 20 -13.32 4.90 -7.63
CA GLY A 20 -12.53 6.05 -7.15
C GLY A 20 -12.03 5.91 -5.70
N ALA A 21 -12.10 4.71 -5.12
CA ALA A 21 -11.57 4.42 -3.79
C ALA A 21 -10.04 4.36 -3.81
N LEU A 22 -9.47 3.89 -4.93
CA LEU A 22 -8.04 3.91 -5.23
C LEU A 22 -7.76 4.89 -6.37
N LEU A 23 -6.73 5.71 -6.20
CA LEU A 23 -6.25 6.68 -7.17
C LEU A 23 -4.91 6.23 -7.72
N PHE A 24 -4.91 5.68 -8.92
CA PHE A 24 -3.69 5.30 -9.62
C PHE A 24 -3.06 6.51 -10.30
N THR A 25 -1.74 6.66 -10.17
CA THR A 25 -0.96 7.71 -10.81
C THR A 25 0.03 7.08 -11.78
N GLU A 26 -0.12 7.40 -13.06
CA GLU A 26 0.80 6.98 -14.11
C GLU A 26 2.23 7.43 -13.82
N SER A 27 3.18 6.57 -14.18
CA SER A 27 4.61 6.82 -13.97
C SER A 27 5.44 6.14 -15.04
N THR A 28 6.59 6.70 -15.34
CA THR A 28 7.56 6.09 -16.25
C THR A 28 8.72 5.48 -15.47
N ILE A 29 9.29 4.41 -15.99
CA ILE A 29 10.45 3.74 -15.40
C ILE A 29 11.66 3.95 -16.32
N HIS A 30 12.81 4.26 -15.72
CA HIS A 30 14.11 4.27 -16.38
C HIS A 30 15.07 3.36 -15.61
N SER A 31 15.69 2.44 -16.34
CA SER A 31 16.74 1.58 -15.82
C SER A 31 18.09 2.27 -16.01
N HIS A 32 18.88 2.36 -14.95
CA HIS A 32 20.21 2.95 -14.96
C HIS A 32 21.19 1.99 -14.31
N HIS A 33 22.28 1.66 -15.00
CA HIS A 33 23.32 0.79 -14.46
C HIS A 33 24.53 1.63 -14.09
N GLU A 34 24.98 1.53 -12.84
CA GLU A 34 26.16 2.24 -12.36
C GLU A 34 26.88 1.44 -11.30
N GLN A 35 28.21 1.32 -11.43
CA GLN A 35 29.08 0.58 -10.48
C GLN A 35 28.60 -0.86 -10.19
N GLY A 36 28.02 -1.53 -11.18
CA GLY A 36 27.51 -2.90 -11.03
C GLY A 36 26.13 -3.00 -10.37
N VAL A 37 25.48 -1.88 -10.06
CA VAL A 37 24.13 -1.83 -9.49
C VAL A 37 23.13 -1.42 -10.57
N LEU A 38 22.01 -2.14 -10.66
CA LEU A 38 20.86 -1.76 -11.47
C LEU A 38 19.90 -0.91 -10.63
N PHE A 39 19.74 0.34 -11.01
CA PHE A 39 18.75 1.25 -10.45
C PHE A 39 17.50 1.25 -11.33
N MET A 40 16.33 1.17 -10.68
CA MET A 40 15.05 1.37 -11.33
C MET A 40 14.46 2.70 -10.86
N ILE A 41 14.55 3.72 -11.70
CA ILE A 41 14.12 5.09 -11.41
C ILE A 41 12.68 5.26 -11.89
N ARG A 42 11.75 5.54 -10.97
CA ARG A 42 10.35 5.80 -11.31
C ARG A 42 10.05 7.30 -11.26
N LEU A 43 9.71 7.89 -12.40
CA LEU A 43 9.33 9.30 -12.51
C LEU A 43 7.80 9.46 -12.44
N VAL A 44 7.33 10.30 -11.52
CA VAL A 44 5.89 10.54 -11.27
C VAL A 44 5.60 12.05 -11.27
N PRO A 45 5.49 12.70 -12.44
CA PRO A 45 5.39 14.17 -12.52
C PRO A 45 4.19 14.76 -11.76
N ALA A 46 3.09 14.01 -11.64
CA ALA A 46 1.89 14.43 -10.92
C ALA A 46 2.13 14.69 -9.43
N LEU A 47 3.13 14.04 -8.81
CA LEU A 47 3.45 14.26 -7.39
C LEU A 47 4.02 15.65 -7.12
N ALA A 48 4.66 16.29 -8.11
CA ALA A 48 5.16 17.65 -8.00
C ALA A 48 4.03 18.69 -7.89
N LYS A 49 2.81 18.36 -8.35
CA LYS A 49 1.63 19.23 -8.33
C LYS A 49 0.80 19.12 -7.05
N LYS A 50 1.21 18.27 -6.08
CA LYS A 50 0.48 18.16 -4.81
C LYS A 50 0.41 19.55 -4.17
N PRO A 51 -0.79 20.03 -3.76
CA PRO A 51 -0.88 21.30 -3.05
C PRO A 51 0.03 21.18 -1.83
N SER A 52 0.97 22.12 -1.68
CA SER A 52 1.71 22.22 -0.45
C SER A 52 0.69 22.48 0.64
N ASN A 53 0.35 21.47 1.43
CA ASN A 53 -0.17 21.69 2.77
C ASN A 53 0.99 22.27 3.58
N LYS A 54 1.41 23.50 3.25
CA LYS A 54 1.99 24.38 4.26
C LYS A 54 0.94 24.41 5.37
N PRO A 55 1.28 24.06 6.62
CA PRO A 55 0.34 24.19 7.70
C PRO A 55 -0.14 25.64 7.68
N ARG A 56 -1.41 25.87 7.34
CA ARG A 56 -2.01 27.17 7.59
C ARG A 56 -2.08 27.25 9.10
N GLU A 57 -1.32 28.17 9.71
CA GLU A 57 -1.20 28.41 11.16
C GLU A 57 -2.54 28.46 11.91
N ASN A 58 -3.67 28.63 11.21
CA ASN A 58 -5.01 28.74 11.77
C ASN A 58 -5.93 27.54 11.54
N GLN A 59 -5.44 26.39 11.05
CA GLN A 59 -6.25 25.17 11.09
C GLN A 59 -6.13 24.57 12.49
N ARG A 60 -7.18 24.75 13.31
CA ARG A 60 -7.43 23.91 14.51
C ARG A 60 -6.99 22.49 14.19
N ALA A 61 -6.17 21.91 15.07
CA ALA A 61 -5.65 20.55 14.92
C ALA A 61 -6.78 19.66 14.40
N ARG A 62 -6.72 19.31 13.11
CA ARG A 62 -7.62 18.29 12.61
C ARG A 62 -7.20 17.05 13.38
N ASP A 63 -8.13 16.48 14.15
CA ASP A 63 -7.89 15.24 14.85
C ASP A 63 -7.24 14.27 13.86
N PHE A 64 -6.09 13.72 14.24
CA PHE A 64 -5.38 12.78 13.39
C PHE A 64 -6.30 11.58 13.16
N VAL A 65 -6.83 11.46 11.95
CA VAL A 65 -7.61 10.29 11.55
C VAL A 65 -6.64 9.25 11.03
N ASN A 66 -6.51 8.15 11.76
CA ASN A 66 -5.73 7.01 11.30
C ASN A 66 -6.39 6.42 10.04
N PRO A 67 -5.73 6.45 8.86
CA PRO A 67 -6.33 5.97 7.61
C PRO A 67 -6.54 4.44 7.59
N PHE A 68 -6.01 3.73 8.58
CA PHE A 68 -6.09 2.27 8.70
C PHE A 68 -7.11 1.83 9.76
N LEU A 69 -7.68 2.76 10.54
CA LEU A 69 -8.62 2.46 11.62
C LEU A 69 -9.74 3.52 11.73
N PRO A 70 -10.97 3.24 11.23
CA PRO A 70 -11.31 2.13 10.35
C PRO A 70 -10.68 2.31 8.96
N TYR A 71 -10.24 1.22 8.33
CA TYR A 71 -9.82 1.25 6.93
C TYR A 71 -11.04 1.30 6.00
N ASP A 72 -10.82 1.68 4.74
CA ASP A 72 -11.84 1.61 3.69
C ASP A 72 -12.00 0.15 3.22
N ASP A 73 -13.17 -0.44 3.42
CA ASP A 73 -13.47 -1.83 3.02
C ASP A 73 -13.29 -2.07 1.51
N ARG A 74 -13.38 -1.02 0.70
CA ARG A 74 -13.12 -1.10 -0.75
C ARG A 74 -11.64 -1.26 -1.08
N LEU A 75 -10.75 -1.01 -0.12
CA LEU A 75 -9.32 -1.24 -0.22
C LEU A 75 -8.88 -2.54 0.48
N HIS A 76 -9.75 -3.17 1.26
CA HIS A 76 -9.43 -4.41 1.96
C HIS A 76 -9.39 -5.62 1.01
N VAL A 77 -8.25 -6.32 1.01
CA VAL A 77 -8.02 -7.53 0.21
C VAL A 77 -8.31 -8.77 1.03
N ALA A 78 -7.67 -8.91 2.19
CA ALA A 78 -7.79 -10.09 3.05
C ALA A 78 -7.29 -9.83 4.47
N GLN A 79 -7.77 -10.64 5.42
CA GLN A 79 -7.12 -10.80 6.72
C GLN A 79 -5.87 -11.69 6.57
N LEU A 80 -4.77 -11.30 7.22
CA LEU A 80 -3.54 -12.06 7.39
C LEU A 80 -3.40 -12.47 8.85
N GLY A 81 -3.36 -13.77 9.12
CA GLY A 81 -3.41 -14.31 10.49
C GLY A 81 -4.57 -13.74 11.31
N ALA A 82 -4.34 -13.52 12.61
CA ALA A 82 -5.32 -12.97 13.53
C ALA A 82 -5.19 -11.45 13.75
N SER A 83 -4.09 -10.84 13.31
CA SER A 83 -3.67 -9.50 13.76
C SER A 83 -3.41 -8.49 12.65
N HIS A 84 -3.44 -8.89 11.38
CA HIS A 84 -3.09 -8.00 10.27
C HIS A 84 -4.12 -8.02 9.14
N HIS A 85 -4.21 -6.89 8.44
CA HIS A 85 -4.98 -6.73 7.22
C HIS A 85 -4.04 -6.53 6.04
N LEU A 86 -4.44 -7.04 4.88
CA LEU A 86 -3.84 -6.73 3.60
C LEU A 86 -4.74 -5.73 2.88
N LEU A 87 -4.25 -4.51 2.68
CA LEU A 87 -4.96 -3.41 2.06
C LEU A 87 -4.28 -3.00 0.75
N LEU A 88 -5.03 -2.41 -0.17
CA LEU A 88 -4.47 -1.65 -1.28
C LEU A 88 -4.08 -0.24 -0.82
N ASN A 89 -2.95 0.26 -1.31
CA ASN A 89 -2.59 1.65 -1.12
C ASN A 89 -3.54 2.55 -1.93
N LYS A 90 -4.22 3.47 -1.24
CA LYS A 90 -5.17 4.42 -1.83
C LYS A 90 -4.55 5.32 -2.90
N TYR A 91 -3.31 5.77 -2.70
CA TYR A 91 -2.61 6.66 -3.63
C TYR A 91 -1.52 5.86 -4.34
N CYS A 92 -1.95 5.08 -5.31
CA CYS A 92 -1.17 4.00 -5.90
C CYS A 92 -0.30 4.55 -7.04
N VAL A 93 1.00 4.30 -6.96
CA VAL A 93 1.97 4.68 -8.00
C VAL A 93 2.52 3.44 -8.71
N VAL A 94 2.72 2.37 -7.94
CA VAL A 94 3.05 1.04 -8.44
C VAL A 94 1.74 0.26 -8.50
N PRO A 95 1.33 -0.29 -9.66
CA PRO A 95 0.12 -1.10 -9.74
C PRO A 95 0.09 -2.17 -8.65
N TYR A 96 -1.09 -2.41 -8.08
CA TYR A 96 -1.29 -3.42 -7.04
C TYR A 96 -0.44 -3.22 -5.77
N HIS A 97 0.04 -2.00 -5.45
CA HIS A 97 0.78 -1.74 -4.22
C HIS A 97 -0.06 -2.05 -2.97
N LEU A 98 0.42 -2.98 -2.15
CA LEU A 98 -0.23 -3.47 -0.94
C LEU A 98 0.37 -2.85 0.32
N LEU A 99 -0.44 -2.79 1.37
CA LEU A 99 -0.06 -2.43 2.74
C LEU A 99 -0.44 -3.57 3.66
N ILE A 100 0.46 -3.95 4.57
CA ILE A 100 0.16 -4.84 5.69
C ILE A 100 0.00 -3.96 6.93
N THR A 101 -1.22 -3.92 7.48
CA THR A 101 -1.56 -3.02 8.60
C THR A 101 -2.05 -3.84 9.79
N THR A 102 -1.74 -3.41 11.00
CA THR A 102 -2.21 -4.07 12.22
C THR A 102 -3.71 -3.80 12.44
N ALA A 103 -4.43 -4.81 12.93
CA ALA A 103 -5.86 -4.73 13.24
C ALA A 103 -6.17 -3.83 14.45
N LYS A 104 -5.14 -3.58 15.28
CA LYS A 104 -5.16 -2.61 16.38
C LYS A 104 -4.06 -1.59 16.16
N PHE A 105 -4.23 -0.40 16.72
CA PHE A 105 -3.21 0.64 16.63
C PHE A 105 -1.90 0.16 17.27
N ARG A 106 -0.80 0.31 16.53
CA ARG A 106 0.58 0.20 17.00
C ARG A 106 1.38 1.34 16.40
N GLN A 107 2.40 1.83 17.10
CA GLN A 107 3.24 2.91 16.60
C GLN A 107 4.19 2.38 15.52
N GLN A 108 4.35 3.13 14.43
CA GLN A 108 5.19 2.73 13.30
C GLN A 108 6.69 2.58 13.65
N GLY A 109 7.16 3.24 14.72
CA GLY A 109 8.53 3.12 15.20
C GLY A 109 8.79 1.91 16.10
N GLU A 110 7.75 1.13 16.44
CA GLU A 110 7.92 -0.11 17.19
C GLU A 110 8.68 -1.14 16.33
N PRO A 111 9.60 -1.93 16.94
CA PRO A 111 10.24 -3.03 16.23
C PRO A 111 9.22 -4.07 15.72
N LEU A 112 9.51 -4.63 14.55
CA LEU A 112 8.74 -5.75 14.00
C LEU A 112 8.88 -6.98 14.91
N ASP A 113 7.78 -7.70 15.11
CA ASP A 113 7.75 -8.94 15.88
C ASP A 113 7.42 -10.17 15.01
N ALA A 114 7.37 -11.35 15.63
CA ALA A 114 7.12 -12.61 14.94
C ALA A 114 5.77 -12.64 14.18
N THR A 115 4.76 -11.92 14.67
CA THR A 115 3.44 -11.85 14.03
C THR A 115 3.49 -10.99 12.76
N ASP A 116 4.29 -9.92 12.76
CA ASP A 116 4.53 -9.10 11.56
C ASP A 116 5.21 -9.92 10.46
N PHE A 117 6.27 -10.67 10.80
CA PHE A 117 6.97 -11.53 9.84
C PHE A 117 6.08 -12.67 9.34
N ALA A 118 5.23 -13.25 10.19
CA ALA A 118 4.25 -14.24 9.77
C ALA A 118 3.26 -13.67 8.75
N ALA A 119 2.75 -12.45 8.98
CA ALA A 119 1.85 -11.78 8.03
C ALA A 119 2.55 -11.48 6.69
N VAL A 120 3.82 -11.06 6.71
CA VAL A 120 4.63 -10.87 5.49
C VAL A 120 4.76 -12.17 4.72
N LEU A 121 5.09 -13.28 5.41
CA LEU A 121 5.22 -14.60 4.77
C LEU A 121 3.89 -15.08 4.20
N ASP A 122 2.78 -14.92 4.92
CA ASP A 122 1.44 -15.25 4.43
C ASP A 122 1.10 -14.47 3.15
N ALA A 123 1.44 -13.18 3.12
CA ALA A 123 1.23 -12.34 1.93
C ALA A 123 2.11 -12.79 0.75
N ILE A 124 3.42 -12.95 0.96
CA ILE A 124 4.37 -13.35 -0.09
C ILE A 124 4.01 -14.74 -0.63
N ASN A 125 3.72 -15.71 0.23
CA ASN A 125 3.38 -17.08 -0.17
C ASN A 125 2.01 -17.17 -0.88
N GLY A 126 1.12 -16.21 -0.59
CA GLY A 126 -0.18 -16.09 -1.24
C GLY A 126 -0.13 -15.39 -2.60
N LEU A 127 0.94 -14.64 -2.89
CA LEU A 127 1.14 -13.96 -4.16
C LEU A 127 2.07 -14.78 -5.06
N SER A 128 1.71 -14.96 -6.34
CA SER A 128 2.58 -15.66 -7.29
C SER A 128 3.49 -14.67 -8.03
N THR A 129 4.76 -15.05 -8.20
CA THR A 129 5.86 -14.22 -8.73
C THR A 129 5.68 -13.78 -10.20
N GLN A 130 4.56 -14.07 -10.87
CA GLN A 130 4.43 -13.95 -12.33
C GLN A 130 3.44 -12.89 -12.86
N GLN A 131 2.81 -12.06 -12.03
CA GLN A 131 1.82 -11.08 -12.55
C GLN A 131 1.83 -9.70 -11.86
N ILE A 132 3.00 -9.10 -11.65
CA ILE A 132 3.13 -7.65 -11.43
C ILE A 132 4.12 -7.07 -12.44
#